data_AF-D6BDW7-F1
#
_entry.id   AF-D6BDW7-F1
#
_cell.length_a   1.000
_cell.length_b   1.000
_cell.length_c   1.000
_cell.angle_alpha   90.00
_cell.angle_beta   90.00
_cell.angle_gamma   90.00
#
_symmetry.space_group_name_H-M   'P 1'
#
loop_
_entity.id
_entity.type
_entity.pdbx_description
1 polymer ?
#
loop_
_entity_poly.entity_id
_entity_poly.type
_entity_poly.pdbx_seq_one_letter_code
_entity_poly.pdbx_strand_id
1 'polypeptide(L)'
;MIKLAILTPKNSYEKIKKSLKDIECEVKYIFYNNLYDLENLYLKNAQKYDGIITSGPIGYEIIKNSVELLTPLYHFDISKGDLYKYLFNILKENPKIDFSRVYIDFISPEKKEYWFQDIFKKEEEPIFYKINFSNKNLYETLKNNYINLKNNKKMDIVLTRISNMVDF
;
A
#
# COMPACT_ATOMS: atom_id res chain seq x y z
N MET A 1 22.26 -16.33 -12.47
CA MET A 1 20.89 -16.41 -11.94
C MET A 1 20.56 -15.05 -11.35
N ILE A 2 19.43 -14.46 -11.73
CA ILE A 2 19.03 -13.13 -11.25
C ILE A 2 18.72 -13.20 -9.74
N LYS A 3 19.22 -12.22 -8.98
CA LYS A 3 18.99 -12.06 -7.54
C LYS A 3 18.16 -10.81 -7.28
N LEU A 4 17.00 -10.98 -6.64
CA LEU A 4 16.11 -9.88 -6.28
C LEU A 4 15.99 -9.76 -4.77
N ALA A 5 16.00 -8.53 -4.26
CA ALA A 5 15.62 -8.24 -2.89
C ALA A 5 14.22 -7.61 -2.84
N ILE A 6 13.36 -8.12 -1.97
CA ILE A 6 12.03 -7.57 -1.73
C ILE A 6 12.01 -6.92 -0.35
N LEU A 7 11.89 -5.59 -0.33
CA LEU A 7 11.64 -4.82 0.89
C LEU A 7 10.14 -4.88 1.18
N THR A 8 9.74 -5.51 2.27
CA THR A 8 8.32 -5.70 2.57
C THR A 8 8.02 -5.74 4.08
N PRO A 9 6.85 -5.28 4.54
CA PRO A 9 6.41 -5.60 5.89
C PRO A 9 6.10 -7.09 6.04
N LYS A 10 6.25 -7.60 7.26
CA LYS A 10 6.03 -9.02 7.56
C LYS A 10 4.60 -9.48 7.20
N ASN A 11 3.60 -8.63 7.40
CA ASN A 11 2.20 -8.92 7.11
C ASN A 11 1.88 -9.07 5.60
N SER A 12 2.74 -8.54 4.71
CA SER A 12 2.60 -8.71 3.26
C SER A 12 3.34 -9.94 2.73
N TYR A 13 4.22 -10.55 3.53
CA TYR A 13 5.16 -11.59 3.09
C TYR A 13 4.48 -12.77 2.40
N GLU A 14 3.51 -13.42 3.07
CA GLU A 14 2.91 -14.66 2.57
C GLU A 14 2.19 -14.44 1.24
N LYS A 15 1.50 -13.30 1.09
CA LYS A 15 0.83 -12.94 -0.17
C LYS A 15 1.83 -12.72 -1.29
N ILE A 16 2.90 -11.98 -1.04
CA ILE A 16 3.95 -11.73 -2.05
C ILE A 16 4.65 -13.04 -2.42
N LYS A 17 5.08 -13.82 -1.43
CA LYS A 17 5.74 -15.11 -1.67
C LYS A 17 4.90 -16.03 -2.54
N LYS A 18 3.60 -16.12 -2.27
CA LYS A 18 2.66 -16.90 -3.08
C LYS A 18 2.56 -16.38 -4.52
N SER A 19 2.56 -15.06 -4.72
CA SER A 19 2.50 -14.44 -6.06
C SER A 19 3.77 -14.65 -6.90
N LEU A 20 4.91 -14.94 -6.27
CA LEU A 20 6.20 -15.12 -6.95
C LEU A 20 6.64 -16.59 -7.05
N LYS A 21 5.76 -17.54 -6.69
CA LYS A 21 6.10 -18.96 -6.58
C LYS A 21 6.62 -19.59 -7.88
N ASP A 22 6.21 -19.06 -9.03
CA ASP A 22 6.54 -19.59 -10.36
C ASP A 22 7.68 -18.81 -11.04
N ILE A 23 8.30 -17.86 -10.34
CA ILE A 23 9.40 -17.05 -10.88
C ILE A 23 10.73 -17.75 -10.64
N GLU A 24 11.50 -17.95 -11.72
CA GLU A 24 12.83 -18.55 -11.67
C GLU A 24 13.92 -17.50 -11.34
N CYS A 25 13.89 -16.96 -10.12
CA CYS A 25 14.94 -16.08 -9.60
C CYS A 25 15.23 -16.32 -8.11
N GLU A 26 16.42 -15.93 -7.65
CA GLU A 26 16.76 -15.95 -6.24
C GLU A 26 16.12 -14.74 -5.56
N VAL A 27 15.09 -14.97 -4.74
CA VAL A 27 14.37 -13.90 -4.04
C VAL A 27 14.75 -13.88 -2.56
N LYS A 28 15.34 -12.76 -2.12
CA LYS A 28 15.52 -12.47 -0.69
C LYS A 28 14.45 -11.52 -0.20
N TYR A 29 13.77 -11.89 0.89
CA TYR A 29 12.83 -11.01 1.59
C TYR A 29 13.53 -10.30 2.73
N ILE A 30 13.38 -8.98 2.78
CA ILE A 30 13.97 -8.10 3.79
C ILE A 30 12.84 -7.32 4.45
N PHE A 31 12.69 -7.54 5.75
CA PHE A 31 11.57 -6.99 6.49
C PHE A 31 11.87 -5.62 7.08
N TYR A 32 10.88 -4.73 7.03
CA TYR A 32 10.92 -3.43 7.69
C TYR A 32 9.64 -3.23 8.51
N ASN A 33 9.78 -2.51 9.62
CA ASN A 33 8.66 -2.24 10.54
C ASN A 33 8.16 -0.79 10.44
N ASN A 34 8.95 0.11 9.86
CA ASN A 34 8.59 1.51 9.70
C ASN A 34 9.18 2.04 8.39
N LEU A 35 8.76 3.23 7.99
CA LEU A 35 9.18 3.85 6.74
C LEU A 35 10.54 4.57 6.84
N TYR A 36 11.01 4.87 8.06
CA TYR A 36 12.29 5.54 8.29
C TYR A 36 13.49 4.68 7.92
N ASP A 37 13.39 3.36 8.12
CA ASP A 37 14.48 2.42 7.89
C ASP A 37 14.74 2.12 6.40
N LEU A 38 13.80 2.48 5.51
CA LEU A 38 13.83 2.07 4.10
C LEU A 38 15.07 2.56 3.35
N GLU A 39 15.53 3.77 3.67
CA GLU A 39 16.74 4.36 3.10
C GLU A 39 17.97 3.53 3.42
N ASN A 40 18.20 3.27 4.70
CA ASN A 40 19.32 2.45 5.18
C ASN A 40 19.23 1.02 4.65
N LEU A 41 18.02 0.46 4.57
CA LEU A 41 17.80 -0.88 4.02
C LEU A 41 18.13 -0.93 2.53
N TYR A 42 17.77 0.08 1.74
CA TYR A 42 18.17 0.13 0.34
C TYR A 42 19.69 0.21 0.22
N LEU A 43 20.35 1.18 0.86
CA LEU A 43 21.80 1.38 0.75
C LEU A 43 22.61 0.14 1.18
N LYS A 44 22.16 -0.56 2.23
CA LYS A 44 22.82 -1.80 2.71
C LYS A 44 22.72 -2.96 1.72
N ASN A 45 21.72 -2.95 0.83
CA ASN A 45 21.44 -4.06 -0.09
C ASN A 45 21.69 -3.70 -1.55
N ALA A 46 21.82 -2.43 -1.90
CA ALA A 46 22.24 -2.00 -3.22
C ALA A 46 23.55 -2.69 -3.61
N GLN A 47 23.70 -3.00 -4.89
CA GLN A 47 24.83 -3.72 -5.50
C GLN A 47 25.02 -5.18 -5.04
N LYS A 48 24.27 -5.66 -4.03
CA LYS A 48 24.25 -7.09 -3.63
C LYS A 48 23.21 -7.91 -4.41
N TYR A 49 22.27 -7.23 -5.05
CA TYR A 49 21.18 -7.80 -5.83
C TYR A 49 21.11 -7.09 -7.18
N ASP A 50 20.56 -7.78 -8.19
CA ASP A 50 20.37 -7.23 -9.54
C ASP A 50 19.18 -6.26 -9.60
N GLY A 51 18.26 -6.37 -8.63
CA GLY A 51 17.11 -5.48 -8.49
C GLY A 51 16.52 -5.50 -7.08
N ILE A 52 15.95 -4.36 -6.69
CA ILE A 52 15.24 -4.20 -5.43
C ILE A 52 13.78 -3.85 -5.72
N ILE A 53 12.85 -4.54 -5.05
CA ILE A 53 11.41 -4.33 -5.21
C ILE A 53 10.80 -4.00 -3.85
N THR A 54 10.01 -2.95 -3.76
CA THR A 54 9.21 -2.68 -2.54
C THR A 54 7.82 -3.30 -2.69
N SER A 55 7.22 -3.71 -1.57
CA SER A 55 5.87 -4.31 -1.60
C SER A 55 4.72 -3.38 -1.98
N GLY A 56 5.03 -2.10 -2.21
CA GLY A 56 4.07 -1.08 -2.56
C GLY A 56 4.76 0.24 -2.91
N PRO A 57 3.99 1.22 -3.42
CA PRO A 57 4.52 2.49 -3.93
C PRO A 57 5.12 3.38 -2.83
N ILE A 58 4.64 3.29 -1.58
CA ILE A 58 5.14 4.11 -0.47
C ILE A 58 6.65 3.88 -0.26
N GLY A 59 7.07 2.61 -0.19
CA GLY A 59 8.47 2.30 0.03
C GLY A 59 9.36 2.76 -1.12
N TYR A 60 8.85 2.64 -2.35
CA TYR A 60 9.52 3.06 -3.57
C TYR A 60 9.74 4.58 -3.57
N GLU A 61 8.69 5.36 -3.32
CA GLU A 61 8.77 6.83 -3.33
C GLU A 61 9.70 7.34 -2.23
N ILE A 62 9.69 6.72 -1.05
CA ILE A 62 10.60 7.13 0.04
C ILE A 62 12.05 6.90 -0.34
N ILE A 63 12.40 5.73 -0.86
CA ILE A 63 13.78 5.43 -1.25
C ILE A 63 14.19 6.33 -2.42
N LYS A 64 13.39 6.38 -3.49
CA LYS A 64 13.68 7.16 -4.70
C LYS A 64 13.93 8.64 -4.41
N ASN A 65 13.22 9.22 -3.43
CA ASN A 65 13.37 10.62 -3.06
C ASN A 65 14.46 10.87 -2.00
N SER A 66 15.03 9.81 -1.39
CA SER A 66 16.01 9.94 -0.31
C SER A 66 17.44 9.61 -0.75
N VAL A 67 17.64 8.83 -1.81
CA VAL A 67 18.98 8.37 -2.21
C VAL A 67 19.17 8.35 -3.73
N GLU A 68 20.44 8.42 -4.16
CA GLU A 68 20.82 8.07 -5.52
C GLU A 68 20.71 6.55 -5.73
N LEU A 69 20.02 6.15 -6.81
CA LEU A 69 19.74 4.74 -7.07
C LEU A 69 20.94 4.05 -7.72
N LEU A 70 21.66 3.26 -6.94
CA LEU A 70 22.78 2.42 -7.40
C LEU A 70 22.35 1.06 -7.98
N THR A 71 21.08 0.70 -7.79
CA THR A 71 20.48 -0.58 -8.21
C THR A 71 19.04 -0.34 -8.63
N PRO A 72 18.55 -0.96 -9.72
CA PRO A 72 17.17 -0.77 -10.18
C PRO A 72 16.16 -1.00 -9.05
N LEU A 73 15.27 -0.03 -8.87
CA LEU A 73 14.24 -0.03 -7.85
C LEU A 73 12.87 -0.09 -8.53
N TYR A 74 12.02 -1.02 -8.09
CA TYR A 74 10.64 -1.20 -8.56
C TYR A 74 9.68 -1.40 -7.38
N HIS A 75 8.39 -1.48 -7.65
CA HIS A 75 7.38 -1.83 -6.64
C HIS A 75 6.28 -2.73 -7.21
N PHE A 76 5.65 -3.50 -6.33
CA PHE A 76 4.37 -4.12 -6.66
C PHE A 76 3.24 -3.09 -6.58
N ASP A 77 2.35 -3.12 -7.56
CA ASP A 77 1.13 -2.32 -7.55
C ASP A 77 -0.10 -3.21 -7.73
N ILE A 78 -1.28 -2.65 -7.49
CA ILE A 78 -2.57 -3.31 -7.75
C ILE A 78 -3.19 -2.75 -9.02
N SER A 79 -3.86 -3.61 -9.77
CA SER A 79 -4.67 -3.15 -10.89
C SER A 79 -6.04 -2.64 -10.42
N LYS A 80 -6.77 -1.94 -11.30
CA LYS A 80 -8.20 -1.66 -11.07
C LYS A 80 -8.98 -2.96 -10.88
N GLY A 81 -8.68 -3.99 -11.67
CA GLY A 81 -9.35 -5.30 -11.57
C GLY A 81 -9.20 -5.92 -10.19
N ASP A 82 -8.03 -5.80 -9.56
CA ASP A 82 -7.82 -6.24 -8.18
C ASP A 82 -8.72 -5.47 -7.20
N LEU A 83 -8.75 -4.14 -7.31
CA LEU A 83 -9.62 -3.30 -6.48
C LEU A 83 -11.09 -3.71 -6.60
N TYR A 84 -11.61 -3.82 -7.83
CA TYR A 84 -13.01 -4.18 -8.08
C TYR A 84 -13.33 -5.59 -7.60
N LYS A 85 -12.39 -6.54 -7.72
CA LYS A 85 -12.56 -7.89 -7.17
C LYS A 85 -12.71 -7.86 -5.64
N TYR A 86 -11.90 -7.08 -4.94
CA TYR A 86 -12.03 -6.93 -3.48
C TYR A 86 -13.32 -6.23 -3.08
N LEU A 87 -13.70 -5.15 -3.78
CA LEU A 87 -14.96 -4.44 -3.55
C LEU A 87 -16.17 -5.36 -3.76
N PHE A 88 -16.16 -6.18 -4.81
CA PHE A 88 -17.24 -7.13 -5.09
C PHE A 88 -17.38 -8.19 -3.99
N ASN A 89 -16.25 -8.71 -3.47
CA ASN A 89 -16.28 -9.62 -2.33
C ASN A 89 -16.85 -8.96 -1.07
N ILE A 90 -16.48 -7.71 -0.80
CA ILE A 90 -17.02 -6.94 0.33
C ILE A 90 -18.53 -6.73 0.17
N LEU A 91 -18.99 -6.37 -1.02
CA LEU A 91 -20.41 -6.22 -1.33
C LEU A 91 -21.19 -7.51 -1.15
N LYS A 92 -20.62 -8.65 -1.55
CA LYS A 92 -21.22 -9.97 -1.35
C LYS A 92 -21.44 -10.28 0.13
N GLU A 93 -20.49 -9.90 0.99
CA GLU A 93 -20.57 -10.09 2.44
C GLU A 93 -21.40 -9.00 3.15
N ASN A 94 -21.49 -7.82 2.55
CA ASN A 94 -22.12 -6.62 3.11
C ASN A 94 -23.03 -5.94 2.06
N PRO A 95 -24.18 -6.55 1.70
CA PRO A 95 -25.01 -6.06 0.60
C PRO A 95 -25.68 -4.71 0.87
N LYS A 96 -25.66 -4.22 2.11
CA LYS A 96 -26.21 -2.93 2.53
C LYS A 96 -25.12 -1.91 2.88
N ILE A 97 -23.90 -2.10 2.37
CA ILE A 97 -22.79 -1.17 2.63
C ILE A 97 -23.16 0.25 2.21
N ASP A 98 -22.88 1.21 3.09
CA ASP A 98 -22.96 2.64 2.80
C ASP A 98 -21.57 3.13 2.40
N PHE A 99 -21.37 3.38 1.10
CA PHE A 99 -20.08 3.82 0.58
C PHE A 99 -19.63 5.18 1.12
N SER A 100 -20.56 6.06 1.53
CA SER A 100 -20.21 7.33 2.16
C SER A 100 -19.51 7.16 3.52
N ARG A 101 -19.57 5.95 4.08
CA ARG A 101 -18.96 5.54 5.35
C ARG A 101 -17.78 4.58 5.16
N VAL A 102 -17.33 4.40 3.92
CA VAL A 102 -16.12 3.65 3.58
C VAL A 102 -14.96 4.62 3.47
N TYR A 103 -13.90 4.38 4.23
CA TYR A 103 -12.66 5.15 4.10
C TYR A 103 -11.65 4.40 3.23
N ILE A 104 -11.12 5.08 2.23
CA ILE A 104 -10.14 4.54 1.28
C ILE A 104 -8.84 5.31 1.42
N ASP A 105 -7.84 4.66 1.99
CA ASP A 105 -6.59 5.32 2.42
C ASP A 105 -5.50 5.40 1.34
N PHE A 106 -5.75 4.79 0.18
CA PHE A 106 -4.77 4.63 -0.89
C PHE A 106 -5.21 5.25 -2.23
N ILE A 107 -6.36 5.94 -2.25
CA ILE A 107 -6.84 6.73 -3.41
C ILE A 107 -7.01 8.18 -2.97
N SER A 108 -6.20 9.07 -3.55
CA SER A 108 -6.38 10.51 -3.34
C SER A 108 -7.63 11.03 -4.06
N PRO A 109 -8.30 12.08 -3.54
CA PRO A 109 -9.49 12.65 -4.15
C PRO A 109 -9.32 13.01 -5.63
N GLU A 110 -8.15 13.55 -6.01
CA GLU A 110 -7.83 13.92 -7.39
C GLU A 110 -7.71 12.72 -8.35
N LYS A 111 -7.56 11.49 -7.83
CA LYS A 111 -7.51 10.26 -8.63
C LYS A 111 -8.83 9.50 -8.65
N LYS A 112 -9.88 10.00 -7.99
CA LYS A 112 -11.15 9.25 -7.85
C LYS A 112 -11.77 8.89 -9.20
N GLU A 113 -11.74 9.80 -10.18
CA GLU A 113 -12.30 9.58 -11.51
C GLU A 113 -11.54 8.47 -12.26
N TYR A 114 -10.22 8.40 -12.10
CA TYR A 114 -9.45 7.29 -12.66
C TYR A 114 -9.91 5.95 -12.07
N TRP A 115 -10.10 5.86 -10.76
CA TRP A 115 -10.42 4.60 -10.09
C TRP A 115 -11.89 4.19 -10.22
N PHE A 116 -12.80 5.14 -10.06
CA PHE A 116 -14.24 4.92 -9.91
C PHE A 116 -15.08 5.55 -11.01
N GLN A 117 -14.50 6.37 -11.90
CA GLN A 117 -15.27 7.11 -12.91
C GLN A 117 -16.45 7.83 -12.25
N ASP A 118 -17.66 7.64 -12.76
CA ASP A 118 -18.90 8.26 -12.28
C ASP A 118 -19.78 7.29 -11.45
N ILE A 119 -19.17 6.26 -10.84
CA ILE A 119 -19.92 5.23 -10.08
C ILE A 119 -20.69 5.84 -8.91
N PHE A 120 -20.12 6.83 -8.21
CA PHE A 120 -20.71 7.42 -7.01
C PHE A 120 -21.31 8.78 -7.30
N LYS A 121 -22.52 9.02 -6.78
CA LYS A 121 -22.99 10.39 -6.57
C LYS A 121 -22.20 11.03 -5.44
N LYS A 122 -22.17 12.36 -5.39
CA LYS A 122 -21.38 13.13 -4.41
C LYS A 122 -21.70 12.74 -2.96
N GLU A 123 -22.95 12.42 -2.65
CA GLU A 123 -23.41 12.05 -1.31
C GLU A 123 -23.07 10.59 -0.93
N GLU A 124 -22.73 9.77 -1.93
CA GLU A 124 -22.41 8.34 -1.79
C GLU A 124 -20.89 8.10 -1.84
N GLU A 125 -20.09 9.15 -2.08
CA GLU A 125 -18.65 9.04 -2.26
C GLU A 125 -17.94 8.53 -1.01
N PRO A 126 -17.03 7.55 -1.15
CA PRO A 126 -16.12 7.17 -0.09
C PRO A 126 -15.32 8.34 0.47
N ILE A 127 -14.92 8.21 1.73
CA ILE A 127 -14.01 9.15 2.38
C ILE A 127 -12.60 8.87 1.84
N PHE A 128 -12.13 9.74 0.95
CA PHE A 128 -10.79 9.66 0.37
C PHE A 128 -9.75 10.37 1.23
N TYR A 129 -8.51 9.87 1.19
CA TYR A 129 -7.37 10.51 1.84
C TYR A 129 -6.35 10.98 0.81
N LYS A 130 -5.92 12.24 0.92
CA LYS A 130 -4.84 12.79 0.08
C LYS A 130 -3.51 12.20 0.54
N ILE A 131 -3.02 11.20 -0.17
CA ILE A 131 -1.80 10.47 0.21
C ILE A 131 -0.57 11.25 -0.23
N ASN A 132 0.37 11.41 0.71
CA ASN A 132 1.74 11.78 0.41
C ASN A 132 2.64 10.54 0.56
N PHE A 133 2.98 9.92 -0.56
CA PHE A 133 3.80 8.70 -0.59
C PHE A 133 5.23 8.90 -0.06
N SER A 134 5.72 10.15 -0.02
CA SER A 134 7.06 10.49 0.47
C SER A 134 7.08 10.79 1.99
N ASN A 135 5.93 10.79 2.66
CA ASN A 135 5.86 11.07 4.10
C ASN A 135 6.31 9.85 4.92
N LYS A 136 7.47 9.95 5.58
CA LYS A 136 7.97 8.89 6.48
C LYS A 136 7.07 8.69 7.73
N ASN A 137 6.24 9.67 8.10
CA ASN A 137 5.22 9.56 9.17
C ASN A 137 3.85 9.03 8.68
N LEU A 138 3.77 8.46 7.46
CA LEU A 138 2.48 8.11 6.87
C LEU A 138 1.70 7.06 7.68
N TYR A 139 2.39 6.09 8.30
CA TYR A 139 1.74 5.06 9.10
C TYR A 139 1.05 5.64 10.35
N GLU A 140 1.73 6.55 11.05
CA GLU A 140 1.21 7.26 12.21
C GLU A 140 0.06 8.19 11.81
N THR A 141 0.21 8.88 10.67
CA THR A 141 -0.82 9.77 10.13
C THR A 141 -2.11 9.00 9.81
N LEU A 142 -2.00 7.85 9.13
CA LEU A 142 -3.15 7.01 8.82
C LEU A 142 -3.78 6.44 10.10
N LYS A 143 -2.98 5.97 11.06
CA LYS A 143 -3.45 5.52 12.38
C LYS A 143 -4.30 6.60 13.08
N ASN A 144 -3.81 7.82 13.12
CA ASN A 144 -4.54 8.94 13.72
C ASN A 144 -5.85 9.26 12.97
N ASN A 145 -5.84 9.21 11.64
CA ASN A 145 -7.05 9.38 10.84
C ASN A 145 -8.09 8.30 11.16
N TYR A 146 -7.66 7.03 11.26
CA TYR A 146 -8.54 5.92 11.62
C TYR A 146 -9.19 6.11 12.99
N ILE A 147 -8.40 6.45 14.00
CA ILE A 147 -8.88 6.70 15.36
C ILE A 147 -9.90 7.85 15.34
N ASN A 148 -9.57 8.94 14.65
CA ASN A 148 -10.46 10.10 14.55
C ASN A 148 -11.79 9.76 13.85
N LEU A 149 -11.76 9.07 12.72
CA LEU A 149 -12.98 8.68 12.00
C LEU A 149 -13.85 7.73 12.81
N LYS A 150 -13.22 6.76 13.48
CA LYS A 150 -13.91 5.81 14.37
C LYS A 150 -14.55 6.51 15.57
N ASN A 151 -13.81 7.36 16.27
CA ASN A 151 -14.31 8.09 17.45
C ASN A 151 -15.47 9.02 17.10
N ASN A 152 -15.45 9.63 15.91
CA ASN A 152 -16.53 10.47 15.41
C ASN A 152 -17.66 9.69 14.72
N LYS A 153 -17.62 8.35 14.70
CA LYS A 153 -18.60 7.47 14.04
C LYS A 153 -18.82 7.81 12.55
N LYS A 154 -17.79 8.29 11.87
CA LYS A 154 -17.85 8.73 10.46
C LYS A 154 -17.59 7.61 9.45
N MET A 155 -17.20 6.43 9.92
CA MET A 155 -16.77 5.33 9.07
C MET A 155 -17.13 3.99 9.70
N ASP A 156 -17.52 3.03 8.87
CA ASP A 156 -17.79 1.65 9.27
C ASP A 156 -16.72 0.68 8.74
N ILE A 157 -16.15 0.97 7.56
CA ILE A 157 -15.20 0.10 6.88
C ILE A 157 -13.98 0.89 6.42
N VAL A 158 -12.80 0.29 6.60
CA VAL A 158 -11.54 0.75 6.03
C VAL A 158 -11.14 -0.16 4.88
N LEU A 159 -10.86 0.45 3.74
CA LEU A 159 -10.13 -0.17 2.64
C LEU A 159 -8.70 0.36 2.65
N THR A 160 -7.76 -0.52 3.01
CA THR A 160 -6.35 -0.14 3.16
C THR A 160 -5.40 -1.04 2.38
N ARG A 161 -4.33 -0.42 1.86
CA ARG A 161 -3.14 -1.11 1.32
C ARG A 161 -2.00 -1.19 2.31
N ILE A 162 -2.17 -0.68 3.53
CA ILE A 162 -1.15 -0.65 4.56
C ILE A 162 -1.23 -1.93 5.39
N SER A 163 -0.29 -2.83 5.15
CA SER A 163 -0.19 -4.07 5.91
C SER A 163 0.49 -3.89 7.27
N ASN A 164 1.15 -2.75 7.49
CA ASN A 164 2.00 -2.51 8.65
C ASN A 164 1.49 -1.34 9.49
N MET A 165 0.20 -1.33 9.78
CA MET A 165 -0.34 -0.42 10.77
C MET A 165 0.11 -0.90 12.15
N VAL A 166 0.87 -0.05 12.84
CA VAL A 166 1.37 -0.25 14.20
C VAL A 166 0.25 -0.78 15.08
N ASP A 167 0.51 -1.86 15.84
CA ASP A 167 -0.47 -2.61 16.65
C ASP A 167 -1.54 -1.68 17.25
N PHE A 168 -2.80 -1.94 16.93
CA PHE A 168 -3.98 -1.25 17.44
C PHE A 168 -4.43 -1.85 18.76
#